data_AF-A0A9D9YSD0-F1
#
_entry.id   AF-A0A9D9YSD0-F1
#
_cell.length_a   1.000
_cell.length_b   1.000
_cell.length_c   1.000
_cell.angle_alpha   90.00
_cell.angle_beta   90.00
_cell.angle_gamma   90.00
#
_symmetry.space_group_name_H-M   'P 1'
#
loop_
_entity.id
_entity.type
_entity.pdbx_description
1 polymer ?
#
loop_
_entity_poly.entity_id
_entity_poly.type
_entity_poly.pdbx_seq_one_letter_code
_entity_poly.pdbx_strand_id
1 'polypeptide(L)'
;MKISSNPLILSGARWFWWIAGLSLINTIAGISNTNVNFVMGLSMVTLANMAFASNLALVLAVSGGLIAFYFFMGWYAQREKLWGFYLGLAVYAVDTALCLFLKDWFSAAFHAWALWAIFRATQPLRQKQSNAA
;
A
#
# COMPACT_ATOMS: atom_id res chain seq x y z
N MET A 1 -22.81 -2.23 1.78
CA MET A 1 -22.21 -1.84 0.47
C MET A 1 -21.86 -3.08 -0.31
N LYS A 2 -22.26 -3.14 -1.58
CA LYS A 2 -21.93 -4.23 -2.50
C LYS A 2 -20.47 -4.12 -2.95
N ILE A 3 -19.77 -5.25 -3.03
CA ILE A 3 -18.42 -5.35 -3.60
C ILE A 3 -18.54 -5.22 -5.13
N SER A 4 -17.56 -4.58 -5.79
CA SER A 4 -17.52 -4.43 -7.24
C SER A 4 -17.59 -5.79 -7.93
N SER A 5 -18.34 -5.88 -9.02
CA SER A 5 -18.34 -7.05 -9.92
C SER A 5 -17.32 -6.93 -11.05
N ASN A 6 -16.64 -5.78 -11.17
CA ASN A 6 -15.67 -5.56 -12.24
C ASN A 6 -14.29 -6.14 -11.84
N PRO A 7 -13.75 -7.11 -12.59
CA PRO A 7 -12.49 -7.77 -12.23
C PRO A 7 -11.29 -6.82 -12.22
N LEU A 8 -11.27 -5.77 -13.07
CA LEU A 8 -10.20 -4.77 -13.08
C LEU A 8 -10.23 -3.89 -11.82
N ILE A 9 -11.42 -3.49 -11.39
CA ILE A 9 -11.58 -2.70 -10.15
C ILE A 9 -11.13 -3.55 -8.95
N LEU A 10 -11.53 -4.82 -8.90
CA LEU A 10 -11.15 -5.73 -7.83
C LEU A 10 -9.66 -6.03 -7.79
N SER A 11 -9.02 -6.28 -8.93
CA SER A 11 -7.59 -6.57 -8.99
C SER A 11 -6.77 -5.38 -8.51
N GLY A 12 -7.11 -4.16 -8.94
CA GLY A 12 -6.48 -2.93 -8.43
C GLY A 12 -6.74 -2.70 -6.95
N ALA A 13 -7.97 -2.89 -6.46
CA ALA A 13 -8.28 -2.69 -5.05
C ALA A 13 -7.56 -3.68 -4.12
N ARG A 14 -7.36 -4.93 -4.58
CA ARG A 14 -6.65 -5.98 -3.81
C ARG A 14 -5.16 -5.72 -3.67
N TRP A 15 -4.56 -4.87 -4.51
CA TRP A 15 -3.18 -4.44 -4.30
C TRP A 15 -2.95 -3.78 -2.96
N PHE A 16 -3.92 -3.03 -2.43
CA PHE A 16 -3.81 -2.47 -1.08
C PHE A 16 -3.70 -3.54 0.00
N TRP A 17 -4.34 -4.69 -0.17
CA TRP A 17 -4.20 -5.81 0.76
C TRP A 17 -2.88 -6.56 0.60
N TRP A 18 -2.36 -6.68 -0.62
CA TRP A 18 -0.99 -7.16 -0.84
C TRP A 18 0.02 -6.24 -0.16
N ILE A 19 -0.12 -4.93 -0.31
CA ILE A 19 0.74 -3.93 0.36
C ILE A 19 0.65 -4.09 1.88
N ALA A 20 -0.56 -4.20 2.45
CA ALA A 20 -0.75 -4.40 3.89
C ALA A 20 -0.11 -5.72 4.39
N GLY A 21 -0.31 -6.83 3.66
CA GLY A 21 0.25 -8.13 4.02
C GLY A 21 1.78 -8.16 3.95
N LEU A 22 2.36 -7.61 2.87
CA LEU A 22 3.82 -7.49 2.74
C LEU A 22 4.42 -6.56 3.81
N SER A 23 3.71 -5.49 4.18
CA SER A 23 4.14 -4.60 5.27
C SER A 23 4.14 -5.29 6.64
N LEU A 24 3.16 -6.16 6.89
CA LEU A 24 3.11 -6.97 8.10
C LEU A 24 4.31 -7.93 8.18
N ILE A 25 4.61 -8.63 7.08
CA ILE A 25 5.78 -9.53 6.99
C ILE A 25 7.08 -8.75 7.30
N ASN A 26 7.25 -7.56 6.72
CA ASN A 26 8.41 -6.71 6.97
C ASN A 26 8.51 -6.22 8.42
N THR A 27 7.38 -5.89 9.04
CA THR A 27 7.34 -5.50 10.45
C THR A 27 7.80 -6.65 11.35
N ILE A 28 7.31 -7.86 11.11
CA ILE A 28 7.69 -9.05 11.88
C ILE A 28 9.17 -9.37 11.68
N ALA A 29 9.67 -9.32 10.43
CA ALA A 29 11.08 -9.58 10.14
C ALA A 29 12.00 -8.57 10.84
N GLY A 30 11.67 -7.27 10.78
CA GLY A 30 12.44 -6.22 11.43
C GLY A 30 12.53 -6.37 12.96
N ILE A 31 11.43 -6.76 13.62
CA ILE A 31 11.41 -6.95 15.08
C ILE A 31 12.12 -8.25 15.49
N SER A 32 12.04 -9.29 14.65
CA SER A 32 12.64 -10.60 14.94
C SER A 32 14.16 -10.59 14.81
N ASN A 33 14.76 -9.47 14.38
CA ASN A 33 16.19 -9.30 14.12
C ASN A 33 16.76 -10.40 13.20
N THR A 34 15.89 -10.98 12.37
CA THR A 34 16.30 -11.94 11.35
C THR A 34 16.96 -11.12 10.23
N ASN A 35 18.07 -11.59 9.66
CA ASN A 35 18.74 -10.94 8.52
C ASN A 35 17.90 -10.98 7.22
N VAL A 36 16.59 -11.23 7.33
CA VAL A 36 15.65 -11.26 6.20
C VAL A 36 15.11 -9.84 6.01
N ASN A 37 15.88 -9.00 5.34
CA ASN A 37 15.34 -7.77 4.78
C ASN A 37 14.57 -8.14 3.52
N PHE A 38 13.24 -8.23 3.62
CA PHE A 38 12.42 -8.53 2.46
C PHE A 38 12.40 -7.28 1.56
N VAL A 39 13.11 -7.35 0.43
CA VAL A 39 13.30 -6.25 -0.56
C VAL A 39 11.98 -5.82 -1.24
N MET A 40 10.83 -6.29 -0.76
CA MET A 40 9.51 -5.95 -1.29
C MET A 40 8.59 -5.54 -0.14
N GLY A 41 8.60 -4.26 0.22
CA GLY A 41 7.78 -3.73 1.31
C GLY A 41 7.75 -2.21 1.37
N LEU A 42 6.94 -1.69 2.29
CA LEU A 42 6.79 -0.25 2.51
C LEU A 42 8.12 0.38 2.96
N SER A 43 8.66 1.32 2.19
CA SER A 43 9.87 2.07 2.59
C SER A 43 9.66 2.82 3.91
N MET A 44 8.45 3.31 4.16
CA MET A 44 8.07 3.95 5.42
C MET A 44 8.17 3.01 6.63
N VAL A 45 7.91 1.71 6.47
CA VAL A 45 8.06 0.72 7.56
C VAL A 45 9.54 0.51 7.86
N THR A 46 10.39 0.41 6.84
CA THR A 46 11.85 0.34 7.00
C THR A 46 12.39 1.56 7.73
N LEU A 47 11.96 2.76 7.34
CA LEU A 47 12.35 4.00 8.01
C LEU A 47 11.86 4.07 9.46
N ALA A 48 10.64 3.60 9.75
CA ALA A 48 10.13 3.55 11.12
C ALA A 48 10.96 2.60 12.00
N ASN A 49 11.32 1.42 11.47
CA ASN A 49 12.21 0.47 12.17
C ASN A 49 13.57 1.10 12.48
N MET A 50 14.15 1.86 11.53
CA MET A 50 15.44 2.53 11.73
C MET A 50 15.35 3.70 12.72
N ALA A 51 14.34 4.57 12.58
CA ALA A 51 14.18 5.78 13.38
C ALA A 51 13.80 5.48 14.84
N PHE A 52 13.07 4.39 15.07
CA PHE A 52 12.53 4.01 16.38
C PHE A 52 13.02 2.65 16.86
N ALA A 53 14.21 2.23 16.42
CA ALA A 53 14.78 0.91 16.72
C ALA A 53 14.80 0.57 18.23
N SER A 54 14.94 1.58 19.10
CA SER A 54 14.93 1.42 20.56
C SER A 54 13.53 1.45 21.20
N ASN A 55 12.47 1.72 20.42
CA ASN A 55 11.10 1.86 20.91
C ASN A 55 10.13 0.99 20.10
N LEU A 56 10.00 -0.27 20.54
CA LEU A 56 9.12 -1.26 19.91
C LEU A 56 7.66 -0.81 19.81
N ALA A 57 7.14 -0.11 20.83
CA ALA A 57 5.76 0.36 20.82
C ALA A 57 5.50 1.36 19.68
N LEU A 58 6.46 2.25 19.43
CA LEU A 58 6.36 3.24 18.36
C LEU A 58 6.50 2.61 16.97
N VAL A 59 7.41 1.65 16.81
CA VAL A 59 7.52 0.83 15.58
C VAL A 59 6.19 0.15 15.26
N LEU A 60 5.60 -0.54 16.24
CA LEU A 60 4.33 -1.24 16.07
C LEU A 60 3.17 -0.27 15.79
N ALA A 61 3.14 0.89 16.44
CA ALA A 61 2.10 1.89 16.22
C ALA A 61 2.15 2.46 14.79
N VAL A 62 3.34 2.83 14.30
CA VAL A 62 3.51 3.38 12.95
C VAL A 62 3.23 2.33 11.88
N SER A 63 3.87 1.16 11.98
CA SER A 63 3.70 0.09 11.00
C SER A 63 2.27 -0.47 11.02
N GLY A 64 1.71 -0.70 12.21
CA GLY A 64 0.32 -1.12 12.38
C GLY A 64 -0.68 -0.10 11.83
N GLY A 65 -0.41 1.20 12.03
CA GLY A 65 -1.21 2.28 11.46
C GLY A 65 -1.21 2.26 9.93
N LEU A 66 -0.04 2.09 9.30
CA LEU A 66 0.08 2.00 7.84
C LEU A 66 -0.58 0.74 7.27
N ILE A 67 -0.41 -0.41 7.93
CA ILE A 67 -1.08 -1.67 7.56
C ILE A 67 -2.60 -1.49 7.63
N ALA A 68 -3.12 -0.93 8.73
CA ALA A 68 -4.54 -0.68 8.89
C ALA A 68 -5.05 0.29 7.82
N PHE A 69 -4.32 1.38 7.56
CA PHE A 69 -4.65 2.33 6.50
C PHE A 69 -4.84 1.64 5.14
N TYR A 70 -3.87 0.86 4.69
CA TYR A 70 -3.98 0.16 3.40
C TYR A 70 -5.09 -0.90 3.40
N PHE A 71 -5.29 -1.60 4.51
CA PHE A 71 -6.41 -2.52 4.65
C PHE A 71 -7.76 -1.80 4.45
N PHE A 72 -7.95 -0.64 5.09
CA PHE A 72 -9.14 0.19 4.93
C PHE A 72 -9.29 0.76 3.52
N MET A 73 -8.20 1.22 2.89
CA MET A 73 -8.25 1.70 1.50
C MET A 73 -8.70 0.57 0.56
N GLY A 74 -8.16 -0.64 0.72
CA GLY A 74 -8.61 -1.83 -0.03
C GLY A 74 -10.10 -2.14 0.20
N TRP A 75 -10.57 -2.05 1.44
CA TRP A 75 -11.97 -2.29 1.79
C TRP A 75 -12.93 -1.30 1.09
N TYR A 76 -12.59 -0.01 1.07
CA TYR A 76 -13.38 1.03 0.40
C TYR A 76 -13.25 0.98 -1.13
N ALA A 77 -12.05 0.71 -1.65
CA ALA A 77 -11.77 0.58 -3.07
C ALA A 77 -12.56 -0.59 -3.71
N GLN A 78 -12.64 -1.74 -3.02
CA GLN A 78 -13.48 -2.86 -3.45
C GLN A 78 -14.97 -2.52 -3.49
N ARG A 79 -15.42 -1.49 -2.78
CA ARG A 79 -16.79 -0.97 -2.76
C ARG A 79 -16.98 0.23 -3.68
N GLU A 80 -16.10 0.36 -4.67
CA GLU A 80 -16.20 1.37 -5.72
C GLU A 80 -16.15 2.83 -5.20
N LYS A 81 -15.49 3.04 -4.06
CA LYS A 81 -15.23 4.38 -3.54
C LYS A 81 -13.92 4.91 -4.11
N LEU A 82 -14.02 5.81 -5.10
CA LEU A 82 -12.85 6.42 -5.76
C LEU A 82 -11.88 7.08 -4.77
N TRP A 83 -12.40 7.70 -3.70
CA TRP A 83 -11.55 8.33 -2.69
C TRP A 83 -10.58 7.33 -2.04
N GLY A 84 -10.99 6.07 -1.85
CA GLY A 84 -10.12 5.02 -1.30
C GLY A 84 -8.94 4.69 -2.23
N PHE A 85 -9.18 4.73 -3.54
CA PHE A 85 -8.10 4.60 -4.53
C PHE A 85 -7.17 5.81 -4.50
N TYR A 86 -7.71 7.04 -4.51
CA TYR A 86 -6.88 8.25 -4.59
C TYR A 86 -6.03 8.48 -3.34
N LEU A 87 -6.60 8.29 -2.13
CA LEU A 87 -5.82 8.40 -0.90
C LEU A 87 -4.74 7.32 -0.83
N GLY A 88 -5.08 6.06 -1.16
CA GLY A 88 -4.11 4.98 -1.20
C GLY A 88 -2.99 5.22 -2.23
N LEU A 89 -3.32 5.71 -3.42
CA LEU A 89 -2.35 6.09 -4.45
C LEU A 89 -1.42 7.21 -3.98
N ALA A 90 -1.97 8.26 -3.36
CA ALA A 90 -1.18 9.39 -2.89
C ALA A 90 -0.13 8.95 -1.86
N VAL A 91 -0.53 8.20 -0.84
CA VAL A 91 0.39 7.70 0.19
C VAL A 91 1.40 6.73 -0.41
N TYR A 92 0.98 5.83 -1.30
CA TYR A 92 1.89 4.86 -1.90
C TYR A 92 2.86 5.49 -2.91
N ALA A 93 2.48 6.60 -3.55
CA ALA A 93 3.38 7.39 -4.39
C ALA A 93 4.48 8.07 -3.56
N VAL A 94 4.15 8.57 -2.36
CA VAL A 94 5.15 9.08 -1.41
C VAL A 94 6.10 7.97 -1.01
N ASP A 95 5.58 6.78 -0.70
CA ASP A 95 6.42 5.62 -0.37
C ASP A 95 7.35 5.20 -1.52
N THR A 96 6.86 5.27 -2.76
CA THR A 96 7.66 5.04 -3.97
C THR A 96 8.77 6.07 -4.13
N ALA A 97 8.49 7.35 -3.84
CA ALA A 97 9.51 8.40 -3.88
C ALA A 97 10.59 8.17 -2.82
N LEU A 98 10.23 7.60 -1.66
CA LEU A 98 11.21 7.18 -0.65
C LEU A 98 12.08 6.02 -1.15
N CYS A 99 11.53 5.03 -1.86
CA CYS A 99 12.34 3.97 -2.49
C CYS A 99 13.42 4.56 -3.41
N LEU A 100 13.04 5.56 -4.22
CA LEU A 100 13.98 6.24 -5.13
C LEU A 100 15.05 7.03 -4.37
N PHE A 101 14.66 7.74 -3.30
CA PHE A 101 15.60 8.47 -2.45
C PHE A 101 16.62 7.55 -1.79
N LEU A 102 16.17 6.37 -1.33
CA LEU A 102 17.01 5.33 -0.75
C LEU A 102 17.80 4.51 -1.80
N LYS A 103 17.61 4.81 -3.09
CA LYS A 103 18.20 4.08 -4.24
C LYS A 103 17.87 2.58 -4.25
N ASP A 104 16.74 2.20 -3.65
CA ASP A 104 16.21 0.84 -3.76
C ASP A 104 15.40 0.69 -5.05
N TRP A 105 16.13 0.48 -6.14
CA TRP A 105 15.57 0.40 -7.49
C TRP A 105 14.63 -0.79 -7.68
N PHE A 106 14.89 -1.89 -6.98
CA PHE A 106 14.05 -3.08 -7.07
C PHE A 106 12.69 -2.82 -6.40
N SER A 107 12.70 -2.28 -5.18
CA SER A 107 11.47 -1.82 -4.52
C SER A 107 10.75 -0.79 -5.38
N ALA A 108 11.46 0.21 -5.92
CA ALA A 108 10.85 1.26 -6.74
C ALA A 108 10.12 0.68 -7.97
N ALA A 109 10.69 -0.32 -8.65
CA ALA A 109 10.06 -0.99 -9.79
C ALA A 109 8.78 -1.75 -9.37
N PHE A 110 8.84 -2.48 -8.25
CA PHE A 110 7.67 -3.18 -7.72
C PHE A 110 6.55 -2.21 -7.33
N HIS A 111 6.91 -1.09 -6.69
CA HIS A 111 5.96 -0.03 -6.33
C HIS A 111 5.33 0.61 -7.57
N ALA A 112 6.12 0.89 -8.61
CA ALA A 112 5.61 1.44 -9.87
C ALA A 112 4.59 0.49 -10.53
N TRP A 113 4.82 -0.82 -10.48
CA TRP A 113 3.88 -1.82 -10.99
C TRP A 113 2.56 -1.82 -10.20
N ALA A 114 2.64 -1.82 -8.87
CA ALA A 114 1.46 -1.75 -8.01
C ALA A 114 0.70 -0.41 -8.20
N LEU A 115 1.39 0.73 -8.27
CA LEU A 115 0.81 2.04 -8.58
C LEU A 115 0.06 2.03 -9.91
N TRP A 116 0.69 1.48 -10.95
CA TRP A 116 0.06 1.37 -12.27
C TRP A 116 -1.21 0.52 -12.22
N ALA A 117 -1.18 -0.63 -11.54
CA ALA A 117 -2.34 -1.51 -11.42
C ALA A 117 -3.50 -0.84 -10.66
N ILE A 118 -3.19 -0.16 -9.54
CA ILE A 118 -4.18 0.60 -8.76
C ILE A 118 -4.75 1.75 -9.59
N PHE A 119 -3.90 2.52 -10.28
CA PHE A 119 -4.33 3.64 -11.11
C PHE A 119 -5.24 3.19 -12.26
N ARG A 120 -4.89 2.10 -12.95
CA ARG A 120 -5.74 1.55 -14.03
C ARG A 120 -7.12 1.15 -13.56
N ALA A 121 -7.26 0.66 -12.33
CA ALA A 121 -8.56 0.30 -11.75
C ALA A 121 -9.48 1.51 -11.52
N THR A 122 -8.93 2.72 -11.41
CA THR A 122 -9.74 3.96 -11.24
C THR A 122 -10.47 4.38 -12.51
N GLN A 123 -9.92 4.07 -13.69
CA GLN A 123 -10.44 4.52 -14.98
C GLN A 123 -11.86 4.04 -15.28
N PRO A 124 -12.17 2.72 -15.25
CA PRO A 124 -13.54 2.26 -15.50
C PRO A 124 -14.52 2.73 -14.42
N LEU A 125 -14.06 2.90 -13.18
CA LEU A 125 -14.89 3.36 -12.09
C LEU A 125 -15.28 4.84 -12.26
N ARG A 126 -14.32 5.69 -12.67
CA ARG A 126 -14.58 7.10 -12.97
C ARG A 126 -15.56 7.26 -14.13
N GLN A 127 -15.39 6.47 -15.19
CA GLN A 127 -16.30 6.47 -16.34
C GLN A 127 -17.72 6.01 -15.95
N LYS A 128 -17.83 4.97 -15.12
CA LYS A 128 -19.13 4.50 -14.60
C LYS A 128 -19.85 5.59 -13.80
N GLN A 129 -19.13 6.35 -12.99
CA GLN A 129 -19.71 7.43 -12.17
C GLN A 129 -20.08 8.66 -13.01
N SER A 130 -19.28 9.02 -14.02
CA SER A 130 -19.60 10.15 -14.91
C SER A 130 -20.84 9.89 -15.76
N ASN A 131 -21.09 8.64 -16.16
CA ASN A 131 -22.26 8.26 -16.96
C ASN A 131 -23.56 8.15 -16.14
N ALA A 132 -23.45 8.17 -14.81
CA ALA A 132 -24.59 8.06 -13.89
C ALA A 132 -25.00 9.42 -13.27
N ALA A 133 -24.27 10.49 -13.61
CA ALA A 133 -24.53 11.87 -13.20
C ALA A 133 -25.22 12.62 -14.35
#